data_AF-A0A1Q3MSS9-F1
#
_entry.id   AF-A0A1Q3MSS9-F1
#
_cell.length_a   1.000
_cell.length_b   1.000
_cell.length_c   1.000
_cell.angle_alpha   90.00
_cell.angle_beta   90.00
_cell.angle_gamma   90.00
#
_symmetry.space_group_name_H-M   'P 1'
#
loop_
_entity.id
_entity.type
_entity.pdbx_description
1 polymer ?
#
loop_
_entity_poly.entity_id
_entity_poly.type
_entity_poly.pdbx_seq_one_letter_code
_entity_poly.pdbx_strand_id
1 'polypeptide(L)'
;MIKTQLITALLAFSSLSALSQVSFAQEQPTEEEIKLGQDKLTYQAYIPAKYQLFKAIEGDLNKDGLRDVVLIVKATDPKAFFHHEYYGHLDRNRRGVIVLLNQKGKYKPIVSNLNCFSSENEDGGVYFPPELWMEIKNNLLRIYYSHGRYGYWSYL
;
A
#
# COMPACT_ATOMS: atom_id res chain seq x y z
N MET A 1 6.93 -70.14 37.58
CA MET A 1 6.53 -69.22 36.49
C MET A 1 6.65 -67.80 37.02
N ILE A 2 7.67 -67.07 36.56
CA ILE A 2 8.28 -65.92 37.25
C ILE A 2 7.94 -64.59 36.54
N LYS A 3 7.47 -63.66 37.38
CA LYS A 3 7.43 -62.19 37.40
C LYS A 3 7.95 -61.35 36.22
N THR A 4 7.13 -60.36 35.89
CA THR A 4 7.34 -59.12 35.13
C THR A 4 8.52 -58.28 35.64
N GLN A 5 9.33 -57.69 34.74
CA GLN A 5 10.32 -56.66 35.08
C GLN A 5 10.11 -55.38 34.26
N LEU A 6 10.21 -54.24 34.95
CA LEU A 6 10.40 -52.88 34.43
C LEU A 6 11.88 -52.66 34.07
N ILE A 7 12.17 -51.88 33.03
CA ILE A 7 13.46 -51.21 32.87
C ILE A 7 13.23 -49.75 32.45
N THR A 8 13.70 -48.86 33.33
CA THR A 8 13.82 -47.41 33.14
C THR A 8 15.21 -47.12 32.57
N ALA A 9 15.32 -46.25 31.56
CA ALA A 9 16.58 -45.58 31.25
C ALA A 9 16.31 -44.28 30.50
N LEU A 10 16.68 -43.14 31.08
CA LEU A 10 17.06 -41.96 30.29
C LEU A 10 18.30 -41.33 30.92
N LEU A 11 19.39 -41.41 30.15
CA LEU A 11 20.72 -40.86 30.43
C LEU A 11 20.74 -39.35 30.19
N ALA A 12 21.48 -38.66 31.06
CA ALA A 12 21.91 -37.28 30.88
C ALA A 12 22.92 -37.17 29.71
N PHE A 13 22.87 -36.07 28.94
CA PHE A 13 24.05 -35.51 28.30
C PHE A 13 23.99 -33.98 28.29
N SER A 14 25.04 -33.43 28.88
CA SER A 14 25.37 -32.01 29.03
C SER A 14 25.86 -31.37 27.73
N SER A 15 25.40 -30.14 27.51
CA SER A 15 26.04 -28.98 26.83
C SER A 15 26.73 -29.17 25.49
N LEU A 16 26.21 -28.53 24.44
CA LEU A 16 27.06 -27.97 23.39
C LEU A 16 26.46 -26.72 22.73
N SER A 17 27.31 -25.68 22.69
CA SER A 17 27.34 -24.52 21.80
C SER A 17 26.24 -23.46 21.90
N ALA A 18 26.67 -22.28 22.36
CA ALA A 18 26.03 -20.99 22.16
C ALA A 18 25.79 -20.75 20.66
N LEU A 19 24.52 -20.86 20.23
CA LEU A 19 24.06 -20.11 19.08
C LEU A 19 23.70 -18.72 19.60
N SER A 20 24.49 -17.72 19.20
CA SER A 20 24.09 -16.33 19.30
C SER A 20 22.70 -16.21 18.69
N GLN A 21 21.69 -16.01 19.51
CA GLN A 21 20.35 -15.67 19.03
C GLN A 21 20.47 -14.30 18.37
N VAL A 22 20.74 -14.29 17.07
CA VAL A 22 20.41 -13.13 16.25
C VAL A 22 18.89 -13.08 16.26
N SER A 23 18.34 -12.35 17.23
CA SER A 23 16.93 -12.03 17.26
C SER A 23 16.67 -11.07 16.11
N PHE A 24 16.34 -11.61 14.94
CA PHE A 24 15.66 -10.84 13.90
C PHE A 24 14.24 -10.63 14.42
N ALA A 25 14.03 -9.56 15.19
CA ALA A 25 12.68 -9.09 15.46
C ALA A 25 12.09 -8.64 14.12
N GLN A 26 11.23 -9.47 13.56
CA GLN A 26 10.49 -9.11 12.35
C GLN A 26 9.56 -7.96 12.71
N GLU A 27 9.78 -6.80 12.12
CA GLU A 27 9.00 -5.59 12.38
C GLU A 27 7.53 -5.87 12.05
N GLN A 28 6.63 -5.58 12.99
CA GLN A 28 5.20 -5.82 12.80
C GLN A 28 4.65 -4.82 11.76
N PRO A 29 3.75 -5.24 10.86
CA PRO A 29 3.15 -4.33 9.88
C PRO A 29 2.44 -3.16 10.57
N THR A 30 2.57 -1.99 9.99
CA THR A 30 1.86 -0.78 10.43
C THR A 30 0.35 -0.90 10.17
N GLU A 31 -0.44 -0.11 10.89
CA GLU A 31 -1.90 -0.05 10.68
C GLU A 31 -2.27 0.33 9.23
N GLU A 32 -1.47 1.21 8.62
CA GLU A 32 -1.67 1.64 7.23
C GLU A 32 -1.41 0.49 6.24
N GLU A 33 -0.39 -0.33 6.46
CA GLU A 33 -0.10 -1.49 5.63
C GLU A 33 -1.16 -2.58 5.76
N ILE A 34 -1.64 -2.83 6.98
CA ILE A 34 -2.74 -3.77 7.24
C ILE A 34 -3.99 -3.29 6.50
N LYS A 35 -4.34 -2.01 6.63
CA LYS A 35 -5.48 -1.41 5.94
C LYS A 35 -5.33 -1.50 4.41
N LEU A 36 -4.16 -1.16 3.87
CA LEU A 36 -3.89 -1.24 2.43
C LEU A 36 -4.05 -2.68 1.91
N GLY A 37 -3.63 -3.68 2.68
CA GLY A 37 -3.83 -5.09 2.36
C GLY A 37 -5.31 -5.48 2.27
N GLN A 38 -6.12 -5.04 3.23
CA GLN A 38 -7.58 -5.25 3.23
C GLN A 38 -8.25 -4.53 2.07
N ASP A 39 -7.89 -3.26 1.84
CA ASP A 39 -8.41 -2.45 0.73
C ASP A 39 -8.07 -3.08 -0.63
N LYS A 40 -6.86 -3.63 -0.79
CA LYS A 40 -6.44 -4.29 -2.02
C LYS A 40 -7.33 -5.49 -2.36
N LEU A 41 -7.73 -6.28 -1.37
CA LEU A 41 -8.66 -7.39 -1.56
C LEU A 41 -10.07 -6.88 -1.86
N THR A 42 -10.53 -5.90 -1.10
CA THR A 42 -11.88 -5.33 -1.20
C THR A 42 -12.14 -4.70 -2.57
N TYR A 43 -11.15 -3.99 -3.10
CA TYR A 43 -11.28 -3.19 -4.33
C TYR A 43 -10.63 -3.84 -5.56
N GLN A 44 -10.14 -5.08 -5.46
CA GLN A 44 -9.41 -5.76 -6.54
C GLN A 44 -10.16 -5.73 -7.87
N ALA A 45 -11.47 -5.93 -7.84
CA ALA A 45 -12.31 -5.97 -9.05
C ALA A 45 -12.38 -4.63 -9.81
N TYR A 46 -12.00 -3.51 -9.17
CA TYR A 46 -12.03 -2.18 -9.77
C TYR A 46 -10.65 -1.69 -10.22
N ILE A 47 -9.59 -2.46 -9.96
CA ILE A 47 -8.22 -2.10 -10.31
C ILE A 47 -7.85 -2.77 -11.65
N PRO A 48 -7.41 -2.01 -12.68
CA PRO A 48 -7.01 -2.61 -13.95
C PRO A 48 -5.77 -3.51 -13.80
N ALA A 49 -5.66 -4.56 -14.62
CA ALA A 49 -4.64 -5.61 -14.47
C ALA A 49 -3.17 -5.12 -14.45
N LYS A 50 -2.86 -4.01 -15.12
CA LYS A 50 -1.51 -3.40 -15.16
C LYS A 50 -1.29 -2.31 -14.11
N TYR A 51 -2.06 -2.36 -13.03
CA TYR A 51 -2.04 -1.41 -11.94
C TYR A 51 -2.15 -2.13 -10.60
N GLN A 52 -1.66 -1.48 -9.55
CA GLN A 52 -1.82 -1.89 -8.16
C GLN A 52 -2.46 -0.77 -7.33
N LEU A 53 -3.11 -1.14 -6.24
CA LEU A 53 -3.59 -0.15 -5.27
C LEU A 53 -2.40 0.54 -4.60
N PHE A 54 -2.37 1.86 -4.66
CA PHE A 54 -1.43 2.69 -3.90
C PHE A 54 -2.05 3.16 -2.58
N LYS A 55 -3.31 3.60 -2.63
CA LYS A 55 -4.08 4.02 -1.45
C LYS A 55 -5.58 4.04 -1.77
N ALA A 56 -6.43 3.74 -0.80
CA ALA A 56 -7.86 4.00 -0.88
C ALA A 56 -8.25 5.05 0.16
N ILE A 57 -9.07 6.01 -0.25
CA ILE A 57 -9.72 6.98 0.65
C ILE A 57 -11.22 6.87 0.50
N GLU A 58 -11.93 7.15 1.58
CA GLU A 58 -13.37 6.96 1.67
C GLU A 58 -14.06 8.21 2.21
N GLY A 59 -15.27 8.46 1.72
CA GLY A 59 -16.11 9.58 2.11
C GLY A 59 -17.33 9.68 1.21
N ASP A 60 -18.32 10.47 1.61
CA ASP A 60 -19.53 10.68 0.81
C ASP A 60 -19.28 11.79 -0.22
N LEU A 61 -19.20 11.49 -1.51
CA LEU A 61 -18.91 12.47 -2.58
C LEU A 61 -20.17 13.07 -3.21
N ASN A 62 -21.30 12.37 -3.15
CA ASN A 62 -22.53 12.76 -3.86
C ASN A 62 -23.67 13.20 -2.91
N LYS A 63 -23.42 13.24 -1.60
CA LYS A 63 -24.35 13.63 -0.52
C LYS A 63 -25.53 12.68 -0.34
N ASP A 64 -25.36 11.40 -0.67
CA ASP A 64 -26.41 10.39 -0.47
C ASP A 64 -26.30 9.67 0.89
N GLY A 65 -25.30 10.03 1.71
CA GLY A 65 -25.05 9.43 3.02
C GLY A 65 -24.34 8.08 2.98
N LEU A 66 -24.00 7.57 1.80
CA LEU A 66 -23.18 6.37 1.63
C LEU A 66 -21.70 6.75 1.51
N ARG A 67 -20.82 5.87 2.00
CA ARG A 67 -19.37 6.04 1.83
C ARG A 67 -18.98 5.60 0.43
N ASP A 68 -18.54 6.55 -0.37
CA ASP A 68 -17.87 6.35 -1.66
C ASP A 68 -16.37 6.09 -1.45
N VAL A 69 -15.69 5.67 -2.51
CA VAL A 69 -14.27 5.32 -2.49
C VAL A 69 -13.54 6.02 -3.63
N VAL A 70 -12.37 6.55 -3.33
CA VAL A 70 -11.40 7.00 -4.34
C VAL A 70 -10.15 6.14 -4.21
N LEU A 71 -9.82 5.44 -5.30
CA LEU A 71 -8.62 4.62 -5.39
C LEU A 71 -7.52 5.41 -6.06
N ILE A 72 -6.39 5.55 -5.38
CA ILE A 72 -5.12 5.93 -6.01
C ILE A 72 -4.47 4.63 -6.46
N VAL A 73 -4.23 4.50 -7.76
CA VAL A 73 -3.60 3.32 -8.37
C VAL A 73 -2.23 3.69 -8.91
N LYS A 74 -1.30 2.75 -8.94
CA LYS A 74 0.02 2.93 -9.55
C LYS A 74 0.19 1.92 -10.67
N ALA A 75 0.71 2.33 -11.83
CA ALA A 75 1.01 1.41 -12.91
C ALA A 75 2.06 0.37 -12.47
N THR A 76 2.18 -0.72 -13.21
CA THR A 76 3.16 -1.80 -12.93
C THR A 76 4.03 -2.11 -14.15
N ASP A 77 4.31 -1.11 -14.99
CA ASP A 77 5.19 -1.28 -16.16
C ASP A 77 6.63 -1.57 -15.69
N PRO A 78 7.21 -2.73 -16.02
CA PRO A 78 8.59 -3.07 -15.66
C PRO A 78 9.62 -2.09 -16.26
N LYS A 79 9.27 -1.37 -17.34
CA LYS A 79 10.15 -0.38 -17.97
C LYS A 79 10.26 0.93 -17.19
N ALA A 80 9.32 1.18 -16.27
CA ALA A 80 9.34 2.37 -15.44
C ALA A 80 10.17 2.18 -14.16
N PHE A 81 10.77 1.00 -13.96
CA PHE A 81 11.76 0.81 -12.91
C PHE A 81 13.12 1.36 -13.35
N PHE A 82 13.76 2.11 -12.47
CA PHE A 82 15.00 2.81 -12.74
C PHE A 82 16.03 2.54 -11.64
N HIS A 83 17.28 2.31 -12.01
CA HIS A 83 18.36 2.18 -11.04
C HIS A 83 19.05 3.54 -10.85
N HIS A 84 18.85 4.14 -9.68
CA HIS A 84 19.51 5.36 -9.28
C HIS A 84 20.80 5.04 -8.53
N GLU A 85 21.88 5.74 -8.86
CA GLU A 85 23.22 5.51 -8.29
C GLU A 85 23.22 5.51 -6.75
N TYR A 86 22.46 6.42 -6.14
CA TYR A 86 22.39 6.56 -4.68
C TYR A 86 21.17 5.91 -4.00
N TYR A 87 20.05 5.72 -4.73
CA TYR A 87 18.78 5.28 -4.13
C TYR A 87 18.41 3.85 -4.55
N GLY A 88 19.24 3.20 -5.36
CA GLY A 88 19.03 1.85 -5.83
C GLY A 88 17.83 1.75 -6.77
N HIS A 89 17.03 0.70 -6.60
CA HIS A 89 15.94 0.38 -7.51
C HIS A 89 14.67 1.17 -7.17
N LEU A 90 14.31 2.11 -8.05
CA LEU A 90 13.17 3.00 -7.88
C LEU A 90 12.05 2.63 -8.85
N ASP A 91 10.84 2.57 -8.34
CA ASP A 91 9.63 2.41 -9.13
C ASP A 91 9.07 3.79 -9.52
N ARG A 92 9.25 4.20 -10.78
CA ARG A 92 8.74 5.45 -11.34
C ARG A 92 7.41 5.29 -12.09
N ASN A 93 6.67 4.21 -11.85
CA ASN A 93 5.34 4.05 -12.42
C ASN A 93 4.42 5.19 -11.98
N ARG A 94 3.72 5.79 -12.95
CA ARG A 94 2.80 6.90 -12.69
C ARG A 94 1.56 6.45 -11.93
N ARG A 95 0.95 7.41 -11.24
CA ARG A 95 -0.23 7.22 -10.40
C ARG A 95 -1.48 7.74 -11.11
N GLY A 96 -2.59 7.07 -10.85
CA GLY A 96 -3.90 7.38 -11.39
C GLY A 96 -4.96 7.40 -10.31
N VAL A 97 -6.17 7.82 -10.68
CA VAL A 97 -7.33 7.88 -9.80
C VAL A 97 -8.52 7.17 -10.44
N ILE A 98 -9.24 6.40 -9.62
CA ILE A 98 -10.54 5.81 -9.94
C ILE A 98 -11.52 6.24 -8.86
N VAL A 99 -12.60 6.90 -9.25
CA VAL A 99 -13.68 7.32 -8.33
C VAL A 99 -14.84 6.35 -8.43
N LEU A 100 -15.23 5.78 -7.29
CA LEU A 100 -16.23 4.75 -7.14
C LEU A 100 -17.37 5.26 -6.26
N LEU A 101 -18.57 5.44 -6.81
CA LEU A 101 -19.76 5.74 -6.01
C LEU A 101 -20.39 4.47 -5.46
N ASN A 102 -20.81 4.50 -4.20
CA ASN A 102 -21.53 3.42 -3.56
C ASN A 102 -23.00 3.46 -3.98
N GLN A 103 -23.47 2.34 -4.51
CA GLN A 103 -24.86 2.12 -4.91
C GLN A 103 -25.39 0.95 -4.10
N LYS A 104 -25.75 1.22 -2.83
CA LYS A 104 -26.35 0.26 -1.90
C LYS A 104 -25.53 -1.03 -1.76
N GLY A 105 -24.22 -0.89 -1.52
CA GLY A 105 -23.29 -1.99 -1.27
C GLY A 105 -22.56 -2.50 -2.52
N LYS A 106 -22.81 -1.92 -3.69
CA LYS A 106 -22.00 -2.14 -4.90
C LYS A 106 -21.35 -0.83 -5.33
N TYR A 107 -20.10 -0.88 -5.76
CA TYR A 107 -19.43 0.31 -6.26
C TYR A 107 -19.59 0.46 -7.77
N LYS A 108 -19.88 1.67 -8.22
CA LYS A 108 -19.94 2.06 -9.63
C LYS A 108 -18.80 3.02 -9.95
N PRO A 109 -17.87 2.67 -10.87
CA PRO A 109 -16.87 3.62 -11.33
C PRO A 109 -17.53 4.74 -12.12
N ILE A 110 -17.26 5.99 -11.74
CA ILE A 110 -17.80 7.18 -12.40
C ILE A 110 -16.74 8.01 -13.12
N VAL A 111 -15.48 7.94 -12.66
CA VAL A 111 -14.33 8.62 -13.26
C VAL A 111 -13.12 7.71 -13.16
N SER A 112 -12.33 7.65 -14.22
CA SER A 112 -11.03 6.98 -14.22
C SER A 112 -10.03 7.78 -15.04
N ASN A 113 -8.93 8.18 -14.42
CA ASN A 113 -7.77 8.74 -15.10
C ASN A 113 -6.53 8.04 -14.55
N LEU A 114 -6.01 7.09 -15.32
CA LEU A 114 -4.99 6.16 -14.84
C LEU A 114 -3.57 6.73 -14.85
N ASN A 115 -3.35 7.90 -15.44
CA ASN A 115 -2.02 8.47 -15.64
C ASN A 115 -1.95 9.99 -15.33
N CYS A 116 -2.70 10.45 -14.35
CA CYS A 116 -2.80 11.88 -14.03
C CYS A 116 -1.70 12.41 -13.10
N PHE A 117 -1.05 11.56 -12.29
CA PHE A 117 -0.07 11.99 -11.31
C PHE A 117 1.30 11.32 -11.55
N SER A 118 2.37 12.06 -11.29
CA SER A 118 3.73 11.51 -11.29
C SER A 118 3.91 10.46 -10.20
N SER A 119 4.90 9.59 -10.33
CA SER A 119 5.35 8.75 -9.21
C SER A 119 5.95 9.59 -8.08
N GLU A 120 5.88 9.08 -6.87
CA GLU A 120 6.66 9.50 -5.70
C GLU A 120 8.19 9.37 -5.88
N ASN A 121 8.65 8.69 -6.94
CA ASN A 121 10.08 8.52 -7.28
C ASN A 121 10.49 9.22 -8.59
N GLU A 122 9.58 9.96 -9.23
CA GLU A 122 9.93 10.82 -10.37
C GLU A 122 10.73 12.04 -9.91
N ASP A 123 11.43 12.66 -10.86
CA ASP A 123 12.11 13.92 -10.59
C ASP A 123 11.07 15.03 -10.40
N GLY A 124 10.95 15.53 -9.17
CA GLY A 124 10.06 16.64 -8.83
C GLY A 124 10.62 18.02 -9.23
N GLY A 125 11.80 18.06 -9.84
CA GLY A 125 12.50 19.25 -10.29
C GLY A 125 13.67 19.60 -9.37
N VAL A 126 13.49 20.60 -8.51
CA VAL A 126 14.62 21.23 -7.79
C VAL A 126 14.74 20.79 -6.33
N TYR A 127 13.62 20.65 -5.61
CA TYR A 127 13.67 20.57 -4.14
C TYR A 127 13.32 19.20 -3.57
N PHE A 128 12.30 18.53 -4.10
CA PHE A 128 11.78 17.26 -3.58
C PHE A 128 10.97 16.53 -4.66
N PRO A 129 10.82 15.19 -4.57
CA PRO A 129 10.02 14.40 -5.51
C PRO A 129 8.51 14.69 -5.38
N PRO A 130 7.66 14.27 -6.34
CA PRO A 130 6.23 14.56 -6.32
C PRO A 130 5.48 13.94 -5.13
N GLU A 131 4.89 14.78 -4.29
CA GLU A 131 4.01 14.37 -3.21
C GLU A 131 2.54 14.47 -3.64
N LEU A 132 1.75 13.48 -3.22
CA LEU A 132 0.33 13.40 -3.55
C LEU A 132 -0.45 13.01 -2.30
N TRP A 133 -1.36 13.89 -1.90
CA TRP A 133 -2.31 13.65 -0.84
C TRP A 133 -3.73 13.89 -1.37
N MET A 134 -4.69 13.11 -0.89
CA MET A 134 -6.09 13.28 -1.25
C MET A 134 -6.93 13.08 0.00
N GLU A 135 -7.96 13.90 0.15
CA GLU A 135 -8.96 13.75 1.20
C GLU A 135 -10.36 14.01 0.64
N ILE A 136 -11.35 13.41 1.28
CA ILE A 136 -12.76 13.76 1.05
C ILE A 136 -13.21 14.56 2.25
N LYS A 137 -13.51 15.83 2.03
CA LYS A 137 -13.92 16.75 3.10
C LYS A 137 -15.08 17.61 2.64
N ASN A 138 -16.14 17.65 3.44
CA ASN A 138 -17.39 18.36 3.11
C ASN A 138 -17.96 17.93 1.75
N ASN A 139 -17.97 16.62 1.50
CA ASN A 139 -18.41 16.00 0.25
C ASN A 139 -17.65 16.46 -1.01
N LEU A 140 -16.41 16.91 -0.84
CA LEU A 140 -15.54 17.35 -1.91
C LEU A 140 -14.26 16.52 -1.91
N LEU A 141 -13.89 15.97 -3.07
CA LEU A 141 -12.59 15.34 -3.26
C LEU A 141 -11.54 16.43 -3.46
N ARG A 142 -10.69 16.61 -2.46
CA ARG A 142 -9.58 17.57 -2.51
C ARG A 142 -8.30 16.85 -2.87
N ILE A 143 -7.62 17.35 -3.89
CA ILE A 143 -6.36 16.79 -4.36
C ILE A 143 -5.24 17.77 -4.07
N TYR A 144 -4.27 17.30 -3.31
CA TYR A 144 -3.09 18.01 -2.84
C TYR A 144 -1.90 17.46 -3.62
N TYR A 145 -1.34 18.25 -4.54
CA TYR A 145 -0.20 17.82 -5.35
C TYR A 145 0.93 18.85 -5.27
N SER A 146 2.08 18.44 -4.73
CA SER A 146 3.27 19.28 -4.61
C SER A 146 4.43 18.67 -5.38
N HIS A 147 5.17 19.53 -6.10
CA HIS A 147 6.40 19.12 -6.79
C HIS A 147 7.37 20.30 -6.91
N GLY A 148 8.58 20.15 -6.35
CA GLY A 148 9.72 21.05 -6.51
C GLY A 148 9.44 22.55 -6.69
N ARG A 149 10.02 23.15 -7.75
CA ARG A 149 10.22 24.62 -7.92
C ARG A 149 8.93 25.45 -7.91
N TYR A 150 7.80 24.88 -8.35
CA TYR A 150 6.55 25.64 -8.54
C TYR A 150 5.50 25.40 -7.45
N GLY A 151 5.87 24.74 -6.35
CA GLY A 151 5.07 24.70 -5.13
C GLY A 151 3.96 23.65 -5.14
N TYR A 152 2.83 24.03 -4.55
CA TYR A 152 1.71 23.16 -4.20
C TYR A 152 0.44 23.56 -4.96
N TRP A 153 -0.25 22.60 -5.56
CA TRP A 153 -1.52 22.77 -6.25
C TRP A 153 -2.63 22.12 -5.42
N SER A 154 -3.73 22.85 -5.25
CA SER A 154 -4.98 22.33 -4.70
C SER A 154 -6.03 22.31 -5.78
N TYR A 155 -6.61 21.14 -6.02
CA TYR A 155 -7.84 21.01 -6.79
C TYR A 155 -8.98 20.77 -5.81
N LEU A 156 -9.98 21.65 -5.85
CA LEU A 156 -11.19 21.63 -5.05
C LEU A 156 -12.36 21.20 -5.93
#